data_AF-A0AAD7ZVX8-F1
#
_entry.id   AF-A0AAD7ZVX8-F1
#
_cell.length_a   1.000
_cell.length_b   1.000
_cell.length_c   1.000
_cell.angle_alpha   90.00
_cell.angle_beta   90.00
_cell.angle_gamma   90.00
#
_symmetry.space_group_name_H-M   'P 1'
#
loop_
_entity.id
_entity.type
_entity.pdbx_description
1 polymer ?
#
loop_
_entity_poly.entity_id
_entity_poly.type
_entity_poly.pdbx_seq_one_letter_code
_entity_poly.pdbx_strand_id
1 'polypeptide(L)'
;MQAVSELRTSFCNLMNEVEEKNKTISVLAEKVKKAEEIHNDVTGNRSLVGAIGHHAPSVCGSSNYSAAVRDNRPQTIHEKNYKLVLKSKQNESTDAMKVLLKRNINRTQLKVGIRSMKALRDGRLIIESGKKEGIDIL
;
A
#
# COMPACT_ATOMS: atom_id res chain seq x y z
N MET A 1 21.71 4.01 48.84
CA MET A 1 20.33 4.55 48.69
C MET A 1 20.11 5.28 47.38
N GLN A 2 21.12 5.92 46.78
CA GLN A 2 21.01 6.70 45.55
C GLN A 2 20.52 5.91 44.31
N ALA A 3 21.12 4.74 44.02
CA ALA A 3 20.74 3.91 42.87
C ALA A 3 19.25 3.48 42.87
N VAL A 4 18.66 3.22 44.05
CA VAL A 4 17.24 2.85 44.17
C VAL A 4 16.34 4.04 43.85
N SER A 5 16.77 5.26 44.19
CA SER A 5 16.03 6.48 43.88
C SER A 5 16.06 6.80 42.39
N GLU A 6 17.22 6.64 41.75
CA GLU A 6 17.40 6.80 40.30
C GLU A 6 16.56 5.78 39.51
N LEU A 7 16.51 4.52 39.97
CA LEU A 7 15.68 3.49 39.38
C LEU A 7 14.19 3.83 39.48
N ARG A 8 13.73 4.27 40.67
CA ARG A 8 12.33 4.69 40.86
C ARG A 8 11.95 5.84 39.95
N THR A 9 12.82 6.85 39.84
CA THR A 9 12.62 8.00 38.96
C THR A 9 12.53 7.57 37.49
N SER A 10 13.46 6.73 37.04
CA SER A 10 13.46 6.20 35.67
C SER A 10 12.20 5.39 35.37
N PHE A 11 11.74 4.58 36.33
CA PHE A 11 10.51 3.80 36.18
C PHE A 11 9.28 4.69 36.08
N CYS A 12 9.15 5.73 36.92
CA CYS A 12 8.06 6.68 36.85
C CYS A 12 8.02 7.40 35.49
N ASN A 13 9.18 7.84 34.99
CA ASN A 13 9.28 8.49 33.68
C ASN A 13 8.83 7.56 32.56
N LEU A 14 9.31 6.31 32.57
CA LEU A 14 8.93 5.32 31.56
C LEU A 14 7.42 5.02 31.61
N MET A 15 6.84 4.88 32.80
CA MET A 15 5.40 4.63 32.91
C MET A 15 4.59 5.79 32.32
N ASN A 16 4.96 7.02 32.64
CA ASN A 16 4.30 8.20 32.10
C ASN A 16 4.39 8.23 30.56
N GLU A 17 5.56 7.91 30.00
CA GLU A 17 5.76 7.86 28.54
C GLU A 17 4.92 6.76 27.88
N VAL A 18 4.83 5.58 28.50
CA VAL A 18 3.98 4.48 28.02
C VAL A 18 2.51 4.90 28.02
N GLU A 19 2.05 5.57 29.07
CA GLU A 19 0.66 6.01 29.19
C GLU A 19 0.31 7.08 28.13
N GLU A 20 1.19 8.05 27.91
CA GLU A 20 1.05 9.09 26.87
C GLU A 20 1.00 8.48 25.46
N LYS A 21 1.88 7.52 25.15
CA LYS A 21 1.85 6.81 23.86
C LYS A 21 0.57 6.01 23.70
N ASN A 22 0.07 5.39 24.77
CA ASN A 22 -1.18 4.63 24.71
C ASN A 22 -2.39 5.53 24.42
N LYS A 23 -2.45 6.73 25.04
CA LYS A 23 -3.45 7.75 24.72
C LYS A 23 -3.36 8.19 23.25
N THR A 24 -2.15 8.44 22.76
CA THR A 24 -1.92 8.83 21.36
C THR A 24 -2.38 7.76 20.38
N ILE A 25 -2.07 6.48 20.66
CA ILE A 25 -2.52 5.34 19.85
C ILE A 25 -4.05 5.29 19.80
N SER A 26 -4.73 5.47 20.93
CA SER A 26 -6.20 5.50 20.97
C SER A 26 -6.77 6.61 20.10
N VAL A 27 -6.25 7.84 20.20
CA VAL A 27 -6.71 8.98 19.40
C VAL A 27 -6.46 8.75 17.90
N LEU A 28 -5.30 8.21 17.53
CA LEU A 28 -4.98 7.91 16.15
C LEU A 28 -5.89 6.80 15.58
N ALA A 29 -6.19 5.77 16.37
CA ALA A 29 -7.11 4.70 15.96
C ALA A 29 -8.51 5.25 15.67
N GLU A 30 -9.03 6.15 16.51
CA GLU A 30 -10.32 6.82 16.25
C GLU A 30 -10.29 7.70 14.99
N LYS A 31 -9.20 8.44 14.77
CA LYS A 31 -9.04 9.26 13.56
C LYS A 31 -8.99 8.40 12.29
N VAL A 32 -8.32 7.25 12.33
CA VAL A 32 -8.29 6.29 11.22
C VAL A 32 -9.69 5.76 10.93
N LYS A 33 -10.42 5.32 11.96
CA LYS A 33 -11.81 4.86 11.82
C LYS A 33 -12.71 5.93 11.17
N LYS A 34 -12.62 7.18 11.64
CA LYS A 34 -13.40 8.30 11.08
C LYS A 34 -13.01 8.63 9.63
N ALA A 35 -11.74 8.53 9.27
CA ALA A 35 -11.28 8.74 7.90
C ALA A 35 -11.74 7.62 6.94
N GLU A 36 -11.81 6.38 7.42
CA GLU A 36 -12.36 5.25 6.66
C GLU A 36 -13.87 5.41 6.39
N GLU A 37 -14.63 5.93 7.36
CA GLU A 37 -16.06 6.22 7.20
C GLU A 37 -16.31 7.29 6.11
N ILE A 38 -15.48 8.33 6.02
CA ILE A 38 -15.60 9.40 5.00
C ILE A 38 -15.29 8.89 3.58
N HIS A 39 -14.38 7.94 3.42
CA HIS A 39 -14.00 7.42 2.09
C HIS A 39 -15.11 6.57 1.44
N ASN A 40 -16.02 6.02 2.24
CA ASN A 40 -17.16 5.25 1.74
C ASN A 40 -18.28 6.13 1.17
N ASP A 41 -18.43 7.38 1.64
CA ASP A 41 -19.44 8.32 1.12
C ASP A 41 -19.02 9.01 -0.19
N VAL A 42 -17.72 9.25 -0.40
CA VAL A 42 -17.22 10.03 -1.55
C VAL A 42 -16.97 9.17 -2.81
N THR A 43 -16.80 7.85 -2.65
CA THR A 43 -16.53 6.94 -3.79
C THR A 43 -17.82 6.39 -4.44
N GLY A 44 -18.99 6.93 -4.11
CA GLY A 44 -20.28 6.53 -4.67
C GLY A 44 -20.61 7.16 -6.04
N ASN A 45 -20.03 8.30 -6.42
CA ASN A 45 -20.54 9.08 -7.56
C ASN A 45 -19.42 9.77 -8.39
N ARG A 46 -18.62 9.00 -9.14
CA ARG A 46 -17.97 9.48 -10.38
C ARG A 46 -17.85 8.34 -11.39
N SER A 47 -19.00 7.95 -11.92
CA SER A 47 -19.06 7.27 -13.21
C SER A 47 -19.33 8.31 -14.30
N LEU A 48 -18.81 8.05 -15.50
CA LEU A 48 -19.02 8.76 -16.77
C LEU A 48 -18.05 9.91 -17.06
N VAL A 49 -17.07 9.66 -17.93
CA VAL A 49 -17.11 10.05 -19.37
C VAL A 49 -15.78 9.64 -20.01
N GLY A 50 -15.84 8.89 -21.13
CA GLY A 50 -14.71 8.79 -22.07
C GLY A 50 -14.36 7.40 -22.61
N ALA A 51 -15.28 6.74 -23.31
CA ALA A 51 -14.91 5.79 -24.37
C ALA A 51 -16.07 5.66 -25.37
N ILE A 52 -16.01 6.44 -26.43
CA ILE A 52 -16.89 6.34 -27.60
C ILE A 52 -16.34 5.18 -28.45
N GLY A 53 -17.16 4.18 -28.73
CA GLY A 53 -16.79 3.07 -29.61
C GLY A 53 -17.88 2.01 -29.75
N HIS A 54 -18.72 2.21 -30.77
CA HIS A 54 -19.58 1.23 -31.47
C HIS A 54 -20.94 0.86 -30.85
N HIS A 55 -21.98 1.25 -31.60
CA HIS A 55 -23.39 0.94 -31.41
C HIS A 55 -23.71 -0.54 -31.68
N ALA A 56 -24.44 -1.17 -30.76
CA ALA A 56 -25.44 -2.20 -31.06
C ALA A 56 -26.50 -2.19 -29.93
N PRO A 57 -27.81 -2.03 -30.21
CA PRO A 57 -28.85 -2.14 -29.20
C PRO A 57 -29.32 -3.60 -29.12
N SER A 58 -29.31 -4.22 -27.93
CA SER A 58 -30.09 -5.45 -27.74
C SER A 58 -30.26 -5.85 -26.27
N VAL A 59 -31.53 -5.79 -25.85
CA VAL A 59 -32.21 -6.67 -24.88
C VAL A 59 -31.80 -6.60 -23.40
N CYS A 60 -32.60 -5.83 -22.66
CA CYS A 60 -33.21 -6.16 -21.37
C CYS A 60 -32.63 -7.35 -20.57
N GLY A 61 -32.08 -7.06 -19.39
CA GLY A 61 -32.39 -7.84 -18.18
C GLY A 61 -31.47 -8.99 -17.76
N SER A 62 -30.23 -9.09 -18.24
CA SER A 62 -29.26 -10.03 -17.65
C SER A 62 -28.52 -9.36 -16.48
N SER A 63 -29.07 -9.48 -15.27
CA SER A 63 -28.27 -9.26 -14.07
C SER A 63 -27.20 -10.34 -14.03
N ASN A 64 -25.97 -9.98 -14.40
CA ASN A 64 -24.86 -10.93 -14.46
C ASN A 64 -24.71 -11.61 -13.10
N TYR A 65 -24.79 -12.94 -13.05
CA TYR A 65 -24.59 -13.74 -11.82
C TYR A 65 -23.29 -13.41 -11.08
N SER A 66 -22.30 -12.83 -11.78
CA SER A 66 -21.06 -12.31 -11.20
C SER A 66 -21.26 -11.14 -10.22
N ALA A 67 -22.38 -10.42 -10.28
CA ALA A 67 -22.70 -9.34 -9.36
C ALA A 67 -23.14 -9.88 -7.99
N ALA A 68 -24.03 -10.88 -7.96
CA ALA A 68 -24.59 -11.44 -6.74
C ALA A 68 -23.55 -12.16 -5.85
N VAL A 69 -22.40 -12.58 -6.41
CA VAL A 69 -21.31 -13.23 -5.66
C VAL A 69 -20.39 -12.22 -4.97
N ARG A 70 -20.44 -10.94 -5.33
CA ARG A 70 -19.53 -9.92 -4.77
C ARG A 70 -19.99 -9.38 -3.41
N ASP A 71 -21.30 -9.42 -3.14
CA ASP A 71 -21.89 -8.77 -1.97
C ASP A 71 -21.67 -9.54 -0.65
N ASN A 72 -21.34 -10.84 -0.72
CA ASN A 72 -21.11 -11.69 0.46
C ASN A 72 -19.64 -12.00 0.74
N ARG A 73 -18.69 -11.34 0.05
CA ARG A 73 -17.28 -11.52 0.40
C ARG A 73 -16.96 -10.59 1.58
N PRO A 74 -16.61 -11.10 2.78
CA PRO A 74 -16.00 -10.25 3.79
C PRO A 74 -14.83 -9.56 3.11
N GLN A 75 -14.79 -8.21 3.17
CA GLN A 75 -13.71 -7.42 2.59
C GLN A 75 -12.39 -7.95 3.15
N THR A 76 -11.76 -8.85 2.40
CA THR A 76 -10.38 -9.24 2.63
C THR A 76 -9.62 -7.95 2.50
N ILE A 77 -9.06 -7.47 3.61
CA ILE A 77 -8.14 -6.34 3.71
C ILE A 77 -7.40 -6.26 2.38
N HIS A 78 -7.78 -5.31 1.51
CA HIS A 78 -7.21 -5.23 0.19
C HIS A 78 -5.75 -4.85 0.41
N GLU A 79 -4.84 -5.84 0.40
CA GLU A 79 -3.41 -5.60 0.35
C GLU A 79 -3.15 -4.76 -0.90
N LYS A 80 -3.01 -3.44 -0.72
CA LYS A 80 -2.71 -2.51 -1.81
C LYS A 80 -1.33 -2.86 -2.33
N ASN A 81 -1.30 -3.57 -3.46
CA ASN A 81 -0.06 -3.90 -4.15
C ASN A 81 0.27 -2.76 -5.11
N TYR A 82 1.31 -2.01 -4.77
CA TYR A 82 1.88 -0.97 -5.63
C TYR A 82 2.76 -1.63 -6.69
N LYS A 83 2.70 -1.12 -7.92
CA LYS A 83 3.50 -1.61 -9.04
C LYS A 83 4.24 -0.47 -9.72
N LEU A 84 5.54 -0.64 -9.92
CA LEU A 84 6.38 0.25 -10.70
C LEU A 84 6.92 -0.51 -11.92
N VAL A 85 6.79 0.08 -13.10
CA VAL A 85 7.33 -0.49 -14.35
C VAL A 85 8.54 0.35 -14.76
N LEU A 86 9.70 -0.28 -14.79
CA LEU A 86 10.97 0.32 -15.16
C LEU A 86 11.34 -0.08 -16.59
N LYS A 87 11.82 0.89 -17.36
CA LYS A 87 12.42 0.67 -18.68
C LYS A 87 13.80 1.31 -18.67
N SER A 88 14.83 0.58 -19.11
CA SER A 88 16.16 1.15 -19.23
C SER A 88 16.21 2.21 -20.34
N LYS A 89 16.88 3.33 -20.07
CA LYS A 89 17.18 4.36 -21.08
C LYS A 89 18.25 3.89 -22.06
N GLN A 90 19.19 3.06 -21.60
CA GLN A 90 20.33 2.56 -22.38
C GLN A 90 20.07 1.16 -22.95
N ASN A 91 18.82 0.68 -22.92
CA ASN A 91 18.44 -0.67 -23.36
C ASN A 91 19.24 -1.81 -22.68
N GLU A 92 19.62 -1.58 -21.42
CA GLU A 92 20.28 -2.57 -20.57
C GLU A 92 19.40 -3.81 -20.35
N SER A 93 20.03 -4.96 -20.18
CA SER A 93 19.33 -6.21 -19.89
C SER A 93 18.61 -6.14 -18.53
N THR A 94 17.55 -6.93 -18.37
CA THR A 94 16.79 -6.96 -17.11
C THR A 94 17.63 -7.41 -15.91
N ASP A 95 18.70 -8.18 -16.15
CA ASP A 95 19.62 -8.60 -15.09
C ASP A 95 20.61 -7.50 -14.72
N ALA A 96 21.12 -6.75 -15.71
CA ALA A 96 21.91 -5.55 -15.45
C ALA A 96 21.11 -4.50 -14.66
N MET A 97 19.83 -4.31 -15.03
CA MET A 97 18.92 -3.42 -14.30
C MET A 97 18.76 -3.84 -12.82
N LYS A 98 18.60 -5.14 -12.54
CA LYS A 98 18.51 -5.65 -11.15
C LYS A 98 19.78 -5.37 -10.36
N VAL A 99 20.96 -5.53 -10.98
CA VAL A 99 22.24 -5.25 -10.33
C VAL A 99 22.39 -3.76 -10.05
N LEU A 100 22.03 -2.90 -11.01
CA LEU A 100 22.06 -1.45 -10.86
C LEU A 100 21.14 -0.97 -9.74
N LEU A 101 19.92 -1.51 -9.66
CA LEU A 101 18.97 -1.21 -8.59
C LEU A 101 19.51 -1.63 -7.21
N LYS A 102 20.11 -2.84 -7.12
CA LYS A 102 20.72 -3.32 -5.88
C LYS A 102 21.98 -2.55 -5.47
N ARG A 103 22.68 -1.92 -6.43
CA ARG A 103 23.91 -1.17 -6.19
C ARG A 103 23.64 0.28 -5.81
N ASN A 104 22.69 0.95 -6.47
CA ASN A 104 22.45 2.38 -6.29
C ASN A 104 21.46 2.69 -5.15
N ILE A 105 20.63 1.72 -4.74
CA ILE A 105 19.62 1.92 -3.70
C ILE A 105 20.01 1.16 -2.44
N ASN A 106 19.69 1.75 -1.29
CA ASN A 106 19.93 1.16 0.02
C ASN A 106 19.30 -0.24 0.11
N ARG A 107 20.15 -1.27 0.27
CA ARG A 107 19.74 -2.69 0.34
C ARG A 107 18.67 -2.96 1.41
N THR A 108 18.71 -2.23 2.51
CA THR A 108 17.71 -2.34 3.58
C THR A 108 16.34 -1.90 3.08
N GLN A 109 16.23 -0.70 2.51
CA GLN A 109 14.97 -0.16 2.00
C GLN A 109 14.41 -1.04 0.87
N LEU A 110 15.29 -1.53 -0.01
CA LEU A 110 14.95 -2.48 -1.07
C LEU A 110 14.37 -3.79 -0.52
N LYS A 111 14.94 -4.32 0.58
CA LYS A 111 14.58 -5.62 1.16
C LYS A 111 13.28 -5.57 1.97
N VAL A 112 13.00 -4.50 2.70
CA VAL A 112 11.76 -4.39 3.50
C VAL A 112 10.58 -3.86 2.67
N GLY A 113 10.86 -3.10 1.60
CA GLY A 113 9.82 -2.49 0.77
C GLY A 113 9.34 -3.38 -0.38
N ILE A 114 10.23 -4.12 -1.04
CA ILE A 114 9.89 -4.81 -2.29
C ILE A 114 9.43 -6.25 -2.05
N ARG A 115 8.23 -6.56 -2.57
CA ARG A 115 7.64 -7.90 -2.58
C ARG A 115 8.16 -8.75 -3.74
N SER A 116 8.30 -8.19 -4.93
CA SER A 116 8.83 -8.92 -6.09
C SER A 116 9.50 -8.01 -7.13
N MET A 117 10.43 -8.58 -7.90
CA MET A 117 10.96 -7.98 -9.13
C MET A 117 10.84 -8.98 -10.27
N LYS A 118 10.09 -8.66 -11.31
CA LYS A 118 9.77 -9.55 -12.43
C LYS A 118 10.23 -8.93 -13.74
N ALA A 119 11.03 -9.68 -14.50
CA ALA A 119 11.37 -9.31 -15.86
C ALA A 119 10.20 -9.63 -16.79
N LEU A 120 9.86 -8.70 -17.67
CA LEU A 120 8.89 -8.91 -18.74
C LEU A 120 9.61 -9.31 -20.03
N ARG A 121 8.89 -10.01 -20.90
CA ARG A 121 9.42 -10.46 -22.21
C ARG A 121 9.81 -9.29 -23.14
N ASP A 122 9.26 -8.11 -22.90
CA ASP A 122 9.54 -6.88 -23.66
C ASP A 122 10.76 -6.10 -23.13
N GLY A 123 11.53 -6.69 -22.20
CA GLY A 123 12.74 -6.08 -21.64
C GLY A 123 12.48 -5.08 -20.51
N ARG A 124 11.23 -4.91 -20.05
CA ARG A 124 10.91 -4.08 -18.89
C ARG A 124 11.03 -4.86 -17.58
N LEU A 125 11.20 -4.15 -16.48
CA LEU A 125 11.24 -4.71 -15.13
C LEU A 125 10.06 -4.19 -14.32
N ILE A 126 9.24 -5.10 -13.77
CA ILE A 126 8.17 -4.76 -12.82
C ILE A 126 8.69 -4.95 -11.40
N ILE A 127 8.43 -3.97 -10.54
CA ILE A 127 8.65 -4.05 -9.10
C ILE A 127 7.30 -3.97 -8.40
N GLU A 128 7.01 -4.92 -7.51
CA GLU A 128 5.79 -4.96 -6.72
C GLU A 128 6.12 -4.72 -5.24
N SER A 129 5.34 -3.88 -4.56
CA SER A 129 5.48 -3.59 -3.12
C SER A 129 4.12 -3.60 -2.43
N GLY A 130 4.08 -4.01 -1.16
CA GLY A 130 2.89 -3.91 -0.31
C GLY A 130 2.71 -2.53 0.35
N LYS A 131 3.68 -1.63 0.21
CA LYS A 131 3.66 -0.28 0.80
C LYS A 131 4.00 0.76 -0.27
N LYS A 132 3.34 1.91 -0.22
CA LYS A 132 3.61 3.01 -1.17
C LYS A 132 5.05 3.52 -1.02
N GLU A 133 5.48 3.69 0.23
CA GLU A 133 6.83 4.13 0.60
C GLU A 133 7.93 3.26 -0.03
N GLY A 134 7.67 1.96 -0.23
CA GLY A 134 8.64 1.05 -0.85
C GLY A 134 8.84 1.28 -2.34
N ILE A 135 7.90 1.95 -3.01
CA ILE A 135 8.02 2.35 -4.42
C ILE A 135 8.60 3.76 -4.56
N ASP A 136 8.24 4.68 -3.67
CA ASP A 136 8.66 6.08 -3.76
C ASP A 136 10.18 6.28 -3.51
N ILE A 137 10.86 5.29 -2.94
CA ILE A 137 12.32 5.28 -2.69
C ILE A 137 13.17 4.82 -3.89
N LEU A 138 12.55 4.33 -4.96
CA LEU A 138 13.21 3.76 -6.16
C LEU A 138 13.39 4.80 -7.25
#